data_AF-A0AAV5E8X4-F1
#
_entry.id   AF-A0AAV5E8X4-F1
#
_cell.length_a   1.000
_cell.length_b   1.000
_cell.length_c   1.000
_cell.angle_alpha   90.00
_cell.angle_beta   90.00
_cell.angle_gamma   90.00
#
_symmetry.space_group_name_H-M   'P 1'
#
loop_
_entity.id
_entity.type
_entity.pdbx_description
1 polymer ?
#
loop_
_entity_poly.entity_id
_entity_poly.type
_entity_poly.pdbx_seq_one_letter_code
_entity_poly.pdbx_strand_id
1 'polypeptide(L)'
;MDLLPDELLVDILGRLPPCSLAASRCARKDWCAIIDTRRLLRADLLPLRLDGFFCLVDAFDGPRGSCIDGYETVFFSRPSTGRRISGHLDLLQDDDHDPHNPWLWDHCNGLILLFSGVIVNPATGQFVSLPPYPEKPCVGMGRYYKHAFLAYNPIVSPHYEIVFIPSTPNIQVNNKAESEWPPSPFTTHVFSSRKQRWEERSFVREGQAAGTIAEMDFDYWTSHRVVYLRGLLYVPYRNNSYHENNFVER
;
A
#
# COMPACT_ATOMS: atom_id res chain seq x y z
N MET A 1 34.08 -33.28 1.64
CA MET A 1 33.36 -32.00 1.72
C MET A 1 32.40 -32.14 2.88
N ASP A 2 32.82 -31.64 4.03
CA ASP A 2 32.12 -31.83 5.31
C ASP A 2 30.76 -31.14 5.25
N LEU A 3 29.69 -31.93 5.40
CA LEU A 3 28.34 -31.39 5.52
C LEU A 3 28.23 -30.67 6.86
N LEU A 4 27.89 -29.37 6.80
CA LEU A 4 27.46 -28.62 7.96
C LEU A 4 26.32 -29.40 8.66
N PRO A 5 26.33 -29.54 10.00
CA PRO A 5 25.22 -30.14 10.73
C PRO A 5 23.90 -29.45 10.39
N ASP A 6 22.82 -30.24 10.22
CA ASP A 6 21.50 -29.74 9.82
C ASP A 6 21.00 -28.59 10.71
N GLU A 7 21.30 -28.63 12.01
CA GLU A 7 20.93 -27.56 12.96
C GLU A 7 21.62 -26.22 12.65
N LEU A 8 22.90 -26.23 12.30
CA LEU A 8 23.60 -25.00 11.89
C LEU A 8 23.08 -24.49 10.54
N LEU A 9 22.68 -25.40 9.66
CA LEU A 9 22.10 -25.04 8.37
C LEU A 9 20.71 -24.41 8.54
N VAL A 10 19.90 -24.92 9.47
CA VAL A 10 18.61 -24.32 9.87
C VAL A 10 18.81 -22.90 10.39
N ASP A 11 19.80 -22.68 11.26
CA ASP A 11 20.09 -21.35 11.80
C ASP A 11 20.52 -20.36 10.71
N ILE A 12 21.32 -20.80 9.73
CA ILE A 12 21.74 -19.97 8.60
C ILE A 12 20.55 -19.66 7.69
N LEU A 13 19.81 -20.69 7.28
CA LEU A 13 18.65 -20.55 6.40
C LEU A 13 17.53 -19.73 7.06
N GLY A 14 17.30 -19.90 8.37
CA GLY A 14 16.31 -19.17 9.15
C GLY A 14 16.62 -17.67 9.30
N ARG A 15 17.85 -17.25 9.00
CA ARG A 15 18.25 -15.83 8.95
C ARG A 15 18.09 -15.21 7.57
N LEU A 16 17.82 -16.01 6.53
CA LEU A 16 17.64 -15.49 5.19
C LEU A 16 16.29 -14.79 5.04
N PRO A 17 16.22 -13.69 4.27
CA PRO A 17 14.94 -13.12 3.91
C PRO A 17 14.13 -14.12 3.07
N PRO A 18 12.80 -14.16 3.19
CA PRO A 18 11.94 -15.14 2.51
C PRO A 18 12.19 -15.34 1.00
N CYS A 19 12.53 -14.29 0.23
CA CYS A 19 12.88 -14.43 -1.19
C CYS A 19 14.17 -15.24 -1.40
N SER A 20 15.22 -14.98 -0.61
CA SER A 20 16.47 -15.73 -0.66
C SER A 20 16.31 -17.15 -0.12
N LEU A 21 15.41 -17.34 0.85
CA LEU A 21 15.06 -18.65 1.35
C LEU A 21 14.28 -19.47 0.30
N ALA A 22 13.39 -18.83 -0.46
CA ALA A 22 12.67 -19.45 -1.59
C ALA A 22 13.63 -19.83 -2.72
N ALA A 23 14.63 -18.98 -3.02
CA ALA A 23 15.69 -19.32 -3.98
C ALA A 23 16.56 -20.49 -3.48
N SER A 24 16.92 -20.49 -2.18
CA SER A 24 17.70 -21.58 -1.55
C SER A 24 16.97 -22.92 -1.58
N ARG A 25 15.64 -22.90 -1.41
CA ARG A 25 14.77 -24.07 -1.55
C ARG A 25 14.86 -24.71 -2.94
N CYS A 26 15.09 -23.93 -4.00
CA CYS A 26 15.23 -24.42 -5.36
C CYS A 26 16.65 -24.90 -5.71
N ALA A 27 17.66 -24.61 -4.87
CA ALA A 27 19.06 -24.88 -5.18
C ALA A 27 19.47 -26.33 -4.88
N ARG A 28 18.97 -26.93 -3.80
CA ARG A 28 19.30 -28.32 -3.38
C ARG A 28 18.11 -29.01 -2.72
N LYS A 29 18.00 -30.32 -2.94
CA LYS A 29 16.96 -31.17 -2.32
C LYS A 29 17.06 -31.19 -0.79
N ASP A 30 18.27 -31.29 -0.24
CA ASP A 30 18.48 -31.32 1.22
C ASP A 30 18.04 -30.02 1.88
N TRP A 31 18.32 -28.88 1.22
CA TRP A 31 17.89 -27.56 1.70
C TRP A 31 16.38 -27.40 1.60
N CYS A 32 15.78 -27.88 0.51
CA CYS A 32 14.32 -27.92 0.37
C CYS A 32 13.67 -28.71 1.50
N ALA A 33 14.21 -29.89 1.82
CA ALA A 33 13.70 -30.73 2.90
C ALA A 33 13.78 -30.01 4.26
N ILE A 34 14.92 -29.41 4.58
CA ILE A 34 15.09 -28.65 5.84
C ILE A 34 14.10 -27.48 5.93
N ILE A 35 14.00 -26.68 4.86
CA ILE A 35 13.10 -25.51 4.79
C ILE A 35 11.64 -25.93 4.96
N ASP A 36 11.21 -27.00 4.30
CA ASP A 36 9.83 -27.49 4.34
C ASP A 36 9.51 -28.17 5.68
N THR A 37 10.41 -29.02 6.21
CA THR A 37 10.23 -29.72 7.49
C THR A 37 10.19 -28.74 8.66
N ARG A 38 11.09 -27.74 8.69
CA ARG A 38 11.14 -26.73 9.75
C ARG A 38 10.21 -25.55 9.49
N ARG A 39 9.45 -25.55 8.38
CA ARG A 39 8.51 -24.48 7.97
C ARG A 39 9.15 -23.09 7.99
N LEU A 40 10.41 -23.00 7.56
CA LEU A 40 11.16 -21.74 7.56
C LEU A 40 10.59 -20.76 6.53
N LEU A 41 10.09 -21.28 5.41
CA LEU A 41 9.32 -20.48 4.47
C LEU A 41 7.89 -20.34 5.00
N ARG A 42 7.55 -19.14 5.49
CA ARG A 42 6.17 -18.76 5.80
C ARG A 42 5.40 -18.61 4.49
N ALA A 43 4.88 -19.72 3.96
CA ALA A 43 4.10 -19.77 2.74
C ALA A 43 2.82 -18.90 2.82
N ASP A 44 2.36 -18.58 4.03
CA ASP A 44 1.30 -17.61 4.33
C ASP A 44 1.68 -16.15 4.04
N LEU A 45 2.98 -15.86 3.92
CA LEU A 45 3.52 -14.50 3.79
C LEU A 45 4.09 -14.19 2.40
N LEU A 46 4.12 -15.17 1.50
CA LEU A 46 4.59 -14.99 0.13
C LEU A 46 3.41 -15.09 -0.85
N PRO A 47 3.13 -14.07 -1.66
CA PRO A 47 2.21 -14.20 -2.77
C PRO A 47 2.86 -15.05 -3.87
N LEU A 48 2.85 -16.37 -3.69
CA LEU A 48 3.38 -17.33 -4.67
C LEU A 48 2.45 -17.46 -5.89
N ARG A 49 1.22 -16.94 -5.79
CA ARG A 49 0.19 -17.00 -6.84
C ARG A 49 -0.83 -15.88 -6.63
N LEU A 50 -1.25 -15.22 -7.71
CA LEU A 50 -2.39 -14.30 -7.68
C LEU A 50 -3.69 -15.14 -7.66
N ASP A 51 -4.41 -15.08 -6.55
CA ASP A 51 -5.65 -15.84 -6.32
C ASP A 51 -6.92 -15.05 -6.65
N GLY A 52 -6.81 -13.72 -6.69
CA GLY A 52 -7.86 -12.81 -7.12
C GLY A 52 -7.40 -11.34 -7.05
N PHE A 53 -8.21 -10.43 -7.57
CA PHE A 53 -7.99 -9.00 -7.51
C PHE A 53 -9.34 -8.26 -7.38
N PHE A 54 -9.31 -7.09 -6.75
CA PHE A 54 -10.44 -6.18 -6.68
C PHE A 54 -10.33 -5.16 -7.81
N CYS A 55 -11.44 -4.89 -8.48
CA CYS A 55 -11.54 -3.89 -9.53
C CYS A 55 -12.56 -2.84 -9.11
N LEU A 56 -12.16 -1.57 -9.17
CA LEU A 56 -13.09 -0.45 -9.05
C LEU A 56 -13.61 -0.14 -10.45
N VAL A 57 -14.91 -0.34 -10.65
CA VAL A 57 -15.59 -0.06 -11.92
C VAL A 57 -16.35 1.25 -11.76
N ASP A 58 -16.10 2.17 -12.69
CA ASP A 58 -16.84 3.41 -12.77
C ASP A 58 -18.20 3.15 -13.42
N ALA A 59 -19.30 3.40 -12.71
CA ALA A 59 -20.64 3.08 -13.19
C ALA A 59 -21.22 4.15 -14.15
N PHE A 60 -20.38 5.02 -14.71
CA PHE A 60 -20.81 6.21 -15.46
C PHE A 60 -21.46 5.97 -16.84
N ASP A 61 -21.52 4.73 -17.36
CA ASP A 61 -21.90 4.49 -18.76
C ASP A 61 -23.28 3.84 -18.94
N GLY A 62 -24.31 4.45 -18.35
CA GLY A 62 -25.72 4.09 -18.57
C GLY A 62 -26.39 5.00 -19.62
N PRO A 63 -26.84 4.50 -20.79
CA PRO A 63 -27.66 5.27 -21.71
C PRO A 63 -29.06 5.39 -21.11
N ARG A 64 -29.35 6.55 -20.48
CA ARG A 64 -30.62 7.05 -19.92
C ARG A 64 -30.59 7.20 -18.39
N GLY A 65 -30.10 8.35 -17.92
CA GLY A 65 -30.70 9.15 -16.84
C GLY A 65 -31.06 8.48 -15.50
N SER A 66 -30.51 7.31 -15.19
CA SER A 66 -30.64 6.62 -13.91
C SER A 66 -29.34 6.83 -13.14
N CYS A 67 -29.31 7.90 -12.35
CA CYS A 67 -28.24 8.26 -11.44
C CYS A 67 -28.10 7.21 -10.32
N ILE A 68 -27.28 6.20 -10.56
CA ILE A 68 -26.49 5.60 -9.48
C ILE A 68 -25.09 6.13 -9.71
N ASP A 69 -24.83 7.33 -9.22
CA ASP A 69 -23.52 7.94 -9.38
C ASP A 69 -22.56 7.31 -8.37
N GLY A 70 -21.67 6.41 -8.81
CA GLY A 70 -20.63 5.89 -7.92
C GLY A 70 -19.76 4.75 -8.46
N TYR A 71 -18.81 4.31 -7.64
CA TYR A 71 -17.91 3.19 -7.94
C TYR A 71 -18.47 1.86 -7.44
N GLU A 72 -18.44 0.84 -8.30
CA GLU A 72 -18.69 -0.54 -7.90
C GLU A 72 -17.36 -1.27 -7.64
N THR A 73 -17.26 -1.98 -6.52
CA THR A 73 -16.10 -2.83 -6.25
C THR A 73 -16.43 -4.27 -6.63
N VAL A 74 -15.73 -4.79 -7.65
CA VAL A 74 -15.92 -6.17 -8.14
C VAL A 74 -14.71 -7.02 -7.79
N PHE A 75 -14.95 -8.18 -7.16
CA PHE A 75 -13.89 -9.14 -6.85
C PHE A 75 -13.80 -10.24 -7.91
N PHE A 76 -12.68 -10.27 -8.64
CA PHE A 76 -12.37 -11.31 -9.61
C PHE A 76 -11.45 -12.34 -8.96
N SER A 77 -11.83 -13.61 -9.01
CA SER A 77 -11.02 -14.70 -8.47
C SER A 77 -11.13 -15.97 -9.30
N ARG A 78 -10.17 -16.88 -9.12
CA ARG A 78 -10.30 -18.23 -9.69
C ARG A 78 -11.41 -18.97 -8.95
N PRO A 79 -12.20 -19.83 -9.63
CA PRO A 79 -13.25 -20.60 -8.97
C PRO A 79 -12.76 -21.45 -7.78
N SER A 80 -11.50 -21.89 -7.82
CA SER A 80 -10.86 -22.67 -6.75
C SER A 80 -10.54 -21.87 -5.49
N THR A 81 -10.49 -20.53 -5.56
CA THR A 81 -10.07 -19.64 -4.46
C THR A 81 -11.17 -18.68 -4.04
N GLY A 82 -12.15 -18.39 -4.91
CA GLY A 82 -13.23 -17.44 -4.63
C GLY A 82 -14.09 -17.75 -3.41
N ARG A 83 -14.16 -19.01 -2.95
CA ARG A 83 -14.87 -19.37 -1.70
C ARG A 83 -14.08 -19.09 -0.42
N ARG A 84 -12.76 -18.86 -0.51
CA ARG A 84 -11.88 -18.68 0.66
C ARG A 84 -11.57 -17.22 0.95
N ILE A 85 -11.69 -16.35 -0.04
CA ILE A 85 -11.38 -14.93 0.08
C ILE A 85 -12.70 -14.18 0.26
N SER A 86 -12.78 -13.34 1.30
CA SER A 86 -13.93 -12.46 1.49
C SER A 86 -13.89 -11.33 0.46
N GLY A 87 -14.73 -11.44 -0.57
CA GLY A 87 -14.87 -10.42 -1.61
C GLY A 87 -15.88 -9.32 -1.28
N HIS A 88 -16.68 -9.48 -0.23
CA HIS A 88 -17.80 -8.58 0.09
C HIS A 88 -17.32 -7.44 0.99
N LEU A 89 -16.63 -6.47 0.40
CA LEU A 89 -16.19 -5.25 1.09
C LEU A 89 -17.36 -4.28 1.34
N ASP A 90 -18.48 -4.48 0.66
CA ASP A 90 -19.67 -3.61 0.75
C ASP A 90 -20.33 -3.65 2.13
N LEU A 91 -20.14 -4.72 2.90
CA LEU A 91 -20.62 -4.81 4.29
C LEU A 91 -19.88 -3.89 5.25
N LEU A 92 -18.73 -3.36 4.82
CA LEU A 92 -17.96 -2.38 5.57
C LEU A 92 -18.24 -0.95 5.11
N GLN A 93 -19.14 -0.77 4.12
CA GLN A 93 -19.56 0.55 3.66
C GLN A 93 -20.23 1.33 4.81
N ASP A 94 -19.83 2.58 4.94
CA ASP A 94 -20.43 3.56 5.83
C ASP A 94 -21.57 4.22 5.05
N ASP A 95 -22.76 4.26 5.66
CA ASP A 95 -23.96 4.82 5.03
C ASP A 95 -23.78 6.32 4.67
N ASP A 96 -22.83 7.00 5.33
CA ASP A 96 -22.51 8.41 5.11
C ASP A 96 -21.44 8.66 4.01
N HIS A 97 -20.96 7.62 3.33
CA HIS A 97 -19.89 7.77 2.33
C HIS A 97 -20.38 8.38 1.03
N ASP A 98 -19.62 9.38 0.54
CA ASP A 98 -19.85 9.99 -0.77
C ASP A 98 -19.62 8.94 -1.87
N PRO A 99 -20.67 8.52 -2.60
CA PRO A 99 -20.56 7.46 -3.60
C PRO A 99 -19.67 7.86 -4.78
N HIS A 100 -19.39 9.16 -4.97
CA HIS A 100 -18.46 9.68 -5.97
C HIS A 100 -16.98 9.55 -5.58
N ASN A 101 -16.65 9.00 -4.40
CA ASN A 101 -15.28 8.79 -3.93
C ASN A 101 -14.97 7.29 -3.85
N PRO A 102 -13.84 6.79 -4.39
CA PRO A 102 -13.52 5.38 -4.30
C PRO A 102 -13.42 4.91 -2.85
N TRP A 103 -14.21 3.89 -2.51
CA TRP A 103 -14.24 3.27 -1.20
C TRP A 103 -12.90 2.61 -0.81
N LEU A 104 -12.13 2.15 -1.82
CA LEU A 104 -10.81 1.55 -1.66
C LEU A 104 -9.74 2.63 -1.89
N TRP A 105 -8.96 2.93 -0.85
CA TRP A 105 -7.90 3.93 -0.88
C TRP A 105 -6.59 3.38 -1.42
N ASP A 106 -6.07 2.31 -0.82
CA ASP A 106 -4.81 1.70 -1.22
C ASP A 106 -4.80 0.20 -0.88
N HIS A 107 -3.84 -0.52 -1.45
CA HIS A 107 -3.56 -1.91 -1.13
C HIS A 107 -2.05 -2.16 -1.03
N CYS A 108 -1.65 -3.13 -0.21
CA CYS A 108 -0.25 -3.53 -0.17
C CYS A 108 -0.10 -4.97 0.34
N ASN A 109 0.58 -5.81 -0.45
CA ASN A 109 0.89 -7.22 -0.12
C ASN A 109 -0.28 -7.99 0.52
N GLY A 110 -1.48 -7.83 -0.05
CA GLY A 110 -2.69 -8.56 0.35
C GLY A 110 -3.55 -7.87 1.42
N LEU A 111 -3.13 -6.74 1.96
CA LEU A 111 -3.97 -5.88 2.80
C LEU A 111 -4.62 -4.77 1.95
N ILE A 112 -5.81 -4.34 2.35
CA ILE A 112 -6.59 -3.28 1.72
C ILE A 112 -6.90 -2.20 2.76
N LEU A 113 -6.70 -0.94 2.39
CA LEU A 113 -7.10 0.23 3.16
C LEU A 113 -8.38 0.84 2.54
N LEU A 114 -9.42 0.94 3.36
CA LEU A 114 -10.69 1.57 3.00
C LEU A 114 -10.72 3.04 3.40
N PHE A 115 -11.52 3.85 2.70
CA PHE A 115 -11.73 5.27 2.97
C PHE A 115 -12.16 5.53 4.42
N SER A 116 -12.99 4.65 4.98
CA SER A 116 -13.47 4.71 6.37
C SER A 116 -12.38 4.52 7.43
N GLY A 117 -11.13 4.31 7.04
CA GLY A 117 -10.03 4.06 7.97
C GLY A 117 -10.03 2.63 8.50
N VAL A 118 -10.51 1.67 7.71
CA VAL A 118 -10.49 0.24 8.05
C VAL A 118 -9.43 -0.47 7.20
N ILE A 119 -8.59 -1.28 7.87
CA ILE A 119 -7.67 -2.20 7.21
C ILE A 119 -8.31 -3.57 7.13
N VAL A 120 -8.34 -4.16 5.94
CA VAL A 120 -8.94 -5.46 5.67
C VAL A 120 -7.89 -6.43 5.19
N ASN A 121 -7.95 -7.66 5.68
CA ASN A 121 -7.28 -8.82 5.09
C ASN A 121 -8.34 -9.73 4.45
N PRO A 122 -8.57 -9.63 3.13
CA PRO A 122 -9.57 -10.44 2.43
C PRO A 122 -9.31 -11.94 2.54
N ALA A 123 -8.05 -12.35 2.67
CA ALA A 123 -7.68 -13.77 2.76
C ALA A 123 -8.04 -14.40 4.11
N THR A 124 -8.13 -13.61 5.18
CA THR A 124 -8.52 -14.08 6.52
C THR A 124 -9.91 -13.62 6.94
N GLY A 125 -10.51 -12.67 6.22
CA GLY A 125 -11.77 -12.02 6.61
C GLY A 125 -11.63 -11.09 7.83
N GLN A 126 -10.41 -10.86 8.31
CA GLN A 126 -10.15 -9.97 9.44
C GLN A 126 -10.15 -8.52 8.99
N PHE A 127 -10.64 -7.64 9.85
CA PHE A 127 -10.59 -6.21 9.68
C PHE A 127 -10.25 -5.51 10.99
N VAL A 128 -9.67 -4.31 10.90
CA VAL A 128 -9.34 -3.47 12.05
C VAL A 128 -9.57 -2.01 11.71
N SER A 129 -10.30 -1.32 12.58
CA SER A 129 -10.49 0.13 12.48
C SER A 129 -9.27 0.85 13.04
N LEU A 130 -8.79 1.85 12.30
CA LEU A 130 -7.70 2.71 12.74
C LEU A 130 -8.19 3.65 13.85
N PRO A 131 -7.31 4.04 14.78
CA PRO A 131 -7.66 5.11 15.72
C PRO A 131 -7.91 6.41 14.95
N PRO A 132 -8.77 7.29 15.48
CA PRO A 132 -9.06 8.59 14.86
C PRO A 132 -7.78 9.31 14.47
N TYR A 133 -7.81 9.93 13.30
CA TYR A 133 -6.70 10.73 12.82
C TYR A 133 -6.50 11.94 13.75
N PRO A 134 -5.26 12.27 14.16
CA PRO A 134 -5.01 13.45 14.98
C PRO A 134 -5.46 14.71 14.24
N GLU A 135 -6.43 15.44 14.80
CA GLU A 135 -7.17 16.57 14.19
C GLU A 135 -6.31 17.71 13.61
N LYS A 136 -5.00 17.72 13.85
CA LYS A 136 -4.11 18.78 13.35
C LYS A 136 -3.78 18.53 11.87
N PRO A 137 -4.14 19.46 10.95
CA PRO A 137 -3.56 19.46 9.62
C PRO A 137 -2.04 19.60 9.78
N CYS A 138 -1.28 18.80 9.03
CA CYS A 138 0.17 18.87 9.02
C CYS A 138 0.59 20.34 8.85
N VAL A 139 1.42 20.86 9.76
CA VAL A 139 1.77 22.28 9.80
C VAL A 139 2.37 22.71 8.46
N GLY A 140 1.83 23.77 7.84
CA GLY A 140 2.31 24.32 6.57
C GLY A 140 1.68 23.75 5.29
N MET A 141 0.86 22.71 5.42
CA MET A 141 0.08 22.14 4.32
C MET A 141 -1.39 22.57 4.46
N GLY A 142 -1.84 23.54 3.66
CA GLY A 142 -3.26 23.92 3.54
C GLY A 142 -4.16 22.76 3.08
N ARG A 143 -5.29 23.06 2.41
CA ARG A 143 -6.24 22.06 1.88
C ARG A 143 -5.64 21.22 0.73
N TYR A 144 -4.57 20.48 0.98
CA TYR A 144 -4.09 19.42 0.09
C TYR A 144 -4.99 18.21 0.29
N TYR A 145 -5.47 17.59 -0.79
CA TYR A 145 -6.03 16.25 -0.70
C TYR A 145 -4.93 15.35 -0.14
N LYS A 146 -5.20 14.54 0.88
CA LYS A 146 -4.22 13.60 1.42
C LYS A 146 -4.60 12.22 0.90
N HIS A 147 -3.65 11.51 0.32
CA HIS A 147 -3.83 10.10 0.03
C HIS A 147 -3.07 9.28 1.07
N ALA A 148 -3.75 8.29 1.65
CA ALA A 148 -3.14 7.39 2.61
C ALA A 148 -2.53 6.21 1.86
N PHE A 149 -1.26 5.94 2.13
CA PHE A 149 -0.54 4.82 1.55
C PHE A 149 -0.27 3.75 2.59
N LEU A 150 -0.56 2.51 2.24
CA LEU A 150 -0.33 1.34 3.08
C LEU A 150 1.06 0.76 2.78
N ALA A 151 1.96 0.81 3.75
CA ALA A 151 3.23 0.11 3.71
C ALA A 151 3.13 -1.19 4.50
N TYR A 152 3.02 -2.31 3.80
CA TYR A 152 3.06 -3.63 4.41
C TYR A 152 4.00 -4.53 3.64
N ASN A 153 4.98 -5.11 4.32
CA ASN A 153 5.83 -6.13 3.72
C ASN A 153 5.94 -7.33 4.67
N PRO A 154 5.10 -8.36 4.47
CA PRO A 154 5.04 -9.53 5.36
C PRO A 154 6.37 -10.30 5.44
N ILE A 155 7.25 -10.13 4.45
CA ILE A 155 8.58 -10.71 4.40
C ILE A 155 9.52 -10.06 5.45
N VAL A 156 9.29 -8.79 5.78
CA VAL A 156 10.16 -7.98 6.65
C VAL A 156 9.59 -7.84 8.05
N SER A 157 8.27 -7.65 8.18
CA SER A 157 7.60 -7.40 9.45
C SER A 157 6.13 -7.81 9.36
N PRO A 158 5.54 -8.38 10.43
CA PRO A 158 4.09 -8.62 10.49
C PRO A 158 3.28 -7.34 10.69
N HIS A 159 3.96 -6.20 10.90
CA HIS A 159 3.32 -4.91 11.11
C HIS A 159 3.29 -4.09 9.81
N TYR A 160 2.22 -3.33 9.63
CA TYR A 160 2.03 -2.37 8.57
C TYR A 160 2.11 -0.94 9.12
N GLU A 161 2.43 -0.02 8.24
CA GLU A 161 2.38 1.41 8.50
C GLU A 161 1.47 2.09 7.48
N ILE A 162 0.87 3.21 7.88
CA ILE A 162 0.05 4.04 7.00
C ILE A 162 0.64 5.43 7.00
N VAL A 163 0.99 5.93 5.83
CA VAL A 163 1.61 7.23 5.63
C VAL A 163 0.69 8.08 4.79
N PHE A 164 0.33 9.26 5.28
CA PHE A 164 -0.31 10.24 4.41
C PHE A 164 0.76 10.95 3.62
N ILE A 165 0.63 10.89 2.30
CA ILE A 165 1.43 11.69 1.39
C ILE A 165 0.48 12.69 0.75
N PRO A 166 0.90 13.95 0.56
CA PRO A 166 0.02 14.93 -0.05
C PRO A 166 -0.28 14.43 -1.46
N SER A 167 -1.53 14.46 -1.84
CA SER A 167 -1.90 14.64 -3.23
C SER A 167 -1.78 16.12 -3.53
N THR A 168 -1.43 16.47 -4.76
CA THR A 168 -1.22 17.87 -5.14
C THR A 168 -2.42 18.73 -4.77
N PRO A 169 -2.19 20.02 -4.45
CA PRO A 169 -3.30 20.92 -4.21
C PRO A 169 -4.07 21.03 -5.52
N ASN A 170 -5.40 21.15 -5.42
CA ASN A 170 -6.17 21.68 -6.54
C ASN A 170 -5.51 23.02 -6.94
N ILE A 171 -4.85 23.06 -8.10
CA ILE A 171 -3.96 24.13 -8.55
C ILE A 171 -4.70 25.48 -8.54
N GLN A 172 -6.03 25.46 -8.58
CA GLN A 172 -6.88 26.64 -8.54
C GLN A 172 -6.90 27.37 -7.19
N VAL A 173 -6.46 26.76 -6.07
CA VAL A 173 -6.64 27.33 -4.72
C VAL A 173 -5.32 27.79 -4.06
N ASN A 174 -4.17 27.26 -4.47
CA ASN A 174 -2.89 27.58 -3.83
C ASN A 174 -1.90 28.14 -4.85
N ASN A 175 -1.41 29.36 -4.63
CA ASN A 175 -0.31 30.04 -5.35
C ASN A 175 1.07 29.33 -5.20
N LYS A 176 1.09 27.99 -5.16
CA LYS A 176 2.27 27.16 -4.92
C LYS A 176 2.64 26.30 -6.13
N ALA A 177 2.15 26.66 -7.31
CA ALA A 177 2.42 25.97 -8.58
C ALA A 177 3.93 25.78 -8.83
N GLU A 178 4.75 26.74 -8.42
CA GLU A 178 6.22 26.72 -8.61
C GLU A 178 6.97 25.96 -7.50
N SER A 179 6.29 25.47 -6.46
CA SER A 179 6.97 24.71 -5.39
C SER A 179 7.44 23.35 -5.89
N GLU A 180 8.61 22.92 -5.41
CA GLU A 180 9.16 21.61 -5.73
C GLU A 180 8.26 20.47 -5.25
N TRP A 181 8.12 19.45 -6.10
CA TRP A 181 7.42 18.22 -5.81
C TRP A 181 8.36 17.00 -5.89
N PRO A 182 8.17 15.99 -5.03
CA PRO A 182 7.37 16.02 -3.79
C PRO A 182 7.99 16.98 -2.75
N PRO A 183 7.23 17.57 -1.81
CA PRO A 183 7.75 18.57 -0.87
C PRO A 183 8.90 18.01 -0.02
N SER A 184 9.88 18.86 0.30
CA SER A 184 11.01 18.50 1.16
C SER A 184 11.45 19.71 2.00
N PRO A 185 11.51 19.61 3.34
CA PRO A 185 11.06 18.48 4.15
C PRO A 185 9.53 18.31 4.11
N PHE A 186 9.08 17.07 4.32
CA PHE A 186 7.67 16.72 4.39
C PHE A 186 7.35 16.08 5.75
N THR A 187 6.62 16.80 6.59
CA THR A 187 6.19 16.30 7.90
C THR A 187 4.75 15.82 7.84
N THR A 188 4.51 14.60 8.31
CA THR A 188 3.20 13.94 8.28
C THR A 188 3.00 13.01 9.46
N HIS A 189 1.76 12.57 9.67
CA HIS A 189 1.47 11.54 10.65
C HIS A 189 1.54 10.17 10.01
N VAL A 190 2.24 9.25 10.69
CA VAL A 190 2.37 7.85 10.30
C VAL A 190 1.75 6.98 11.37
N PHE A 191 0.78 6.16 10.98
CA PHE A 191 0.26 5.12 11.87
C PHE A 191 1.17 3.91 11.80
N SER A 192 1.47 3.31 12.96
CA SER A 192 2.20 2.05 13.04
C SER A 192 1.36 0.99 13.74
N SER A 193 1.10 -0.14 13.07
CA SER A 193 0.36 -1.25 13.71
C SER A 193 1.15 -1.96 14.81
N ARG A 194 2.46 -1.71 14.90
CA ARG A 194 3.29 -2.14 16.04
C ARG A 194 2.97 -1.35 17.31
N LYS A 195 2.83 -0.03 17.17
CA LYS A 195 2.62 0.88 18.30
C LYS A 195 1.15 1.23 18.52
N GLN A 196 0.27 0.88 17.58
CA GLN A 196 -1.16 1.16 17.58
C GLN A 196 -1.48 2.64 17.79
N ARG A 197 -0.67 3.52 17.21
CA ARG A 197 -0.83 4.99 17.31
C ARG A 197 -0.25 5.71 16.11
N TRP A 198 -0.72 6.93 15.93
CA TRP A 198 -0.16 7.93 15.01
C TRP A 198 1.07 8.59 15.66
N GLU A 199 2.13 8.75 14.88
CA GLU A 199 3.33 9.51 15.26
C GLU A 199 3.67 10.51 14.16
N GLU A 200 4.04 11.73 14.55
CA GLU A 200 4.55 12.72 13.60
C GLU A 200 5.95 12.32 13.17
N ARG A 201 6.19 12.28 11.86
CA ARG A 201 7.47 11.93 11.25
C ARG A 201 7.81 12.92 10.14
N SER A 202 9.09 13.24 10.02
CA SER A 202 9.59 14.15 9.00
C SER A 202 10.42 13.40 7.98
N PHE A 203 10.06 13.54 6.71
CA PHE A 203 10.71 12.91 5.58
C PHE A 203 11.50 13.95 4.79
N VAL A 204 12.72 13.62 4.44
CA VAL A 204 13.57 14.47 3.58
C VAL A 204 13.86 13.72 2.30
N ARG A 205 13.62 14.39 1.18
CA ARG A 205 13.92 13.84 -0.15
C ARG A 205 15.43 13.72 -0.32
N GLU A 206 15.91 12.53 -0.68
CA GLU A 206 17.25 12.28 -1.15
C GLU A 206 17.29 12.39 -2.68
N GLY A 207 17.96 13.44 -3.18
CA GLY A 207 18.06 13.70 -4.62
C GLY A 207 17.27 14.92 -5.08
N GLN A 208 17.21 15.09 -6.40
CA GLN A 208 16.54 16.23 -7.03
C GLN A 208 15.02 16.09 -6.94
N ALA A 209 14.33 17.24 -6.96
CA ALA A 209 12.87 17.25 -7.10
C ALA A 209 12.46 16.59 -8.42
N ALA A 210 11.30 15.92 -8.42
CA ALA A 210 10.71 15.36 -9.63
C ALA A 210 10.26 16.47 -10.61
N GLY A 211 10.04 17.67 -10.09
CA GLY A 211 9.63 18.85 -10.85
C GLY A 211 8.97 19.87 -9.94
N THR A 212 8.25 20.80 -10.54
CA THR A 212 7.34 21.70 -9.81
C THR A 212 5.92 21.14 -9.77
N ILE A 213 5.09 21.58 -8.81
CA ILE A 213 3.68 21.18 -8.73
C ILE A 213 2.94 21.45 -10.04
N ALA A 214 3.28 22.51 -10.77
CA ALA A 214 2.69 22.87 -12.07
C ALA A 214 3.01 21.88 -13.20
N GLU A 215 4.16 21.21 -13.14
CA GLU A 215 4.60 20.26 -14.16
C GLU A 215 3.97 18.88 -14.00
N MET A 216 3.47 18.60 -12.80
CA MET A 216 2.87 17.33 -12.48
C MET A 216 1.46 17.27 -13.08
N ASP A 217 1.27 16.31 -13.99
CA ASP A 217 -0.02 16.01 -14.61
C ASP A 217 -0.87 15.17 -13.65
N PHE A 218 -1.36 15.82 -12.59
CA PHE A 218 -2.24 15.18 -11.63
C PHE A 218 -3.71 15.45 -11.96
N ASP A 219 -4.30 14.60 -12.79
CA ASP A 219 -5.75 14.44 -12.74
C ASP A 219 -6.13 13.67 -11.46
N TYR A 220 -7.33 13.83 -10.90
CA TYR A 220 -7.74 13.14 -9.65
C TYR A 220 -7.41 11.62 -9.69
N TRP A 221 -7.55 11.04 -10.88
CA TRP A 221 -7.27 9.65 -11.24
C TRP A 221 -5.80 9.20 -11.18
N THR A 222 -4.85 10.13 -11.23
CA THR A 222 -3.41 9.83 -11.21
C THR A 222 -2.84 9.70 -9.80
N SER A 223 -3.57 10.19 -8.78
CA SER A 223 -3.17 10.05 -7.37
C SER A 223 -3.10 8.58 -6.92
N HIS A 224 -3.92 7.71 -7.51
CA HIS A 224 -3.91 6.25 -7.31
C HIS A 224 -2.71 5.53 -7.96
N ARG A 225 -1.85 6.24 -8.69
CA ARG A 225 -0.64 5.67 -9.32
C ARG A 225 0.62 5.92 -8.51
N VAL A 226 0.51 6.65 -7.41
CA VAL A 226 1.62 6.82 -6.47
C VAL A 226 1.77 5.52 -5.68
N VAL A 227 3.00 5.04 -5.50
CA VAL A 227 3.27 3.80 -4.75
C VAL A 227 4.30 4.09 -3.69
N TYR A 228 3.99 3.78 -2.43
CA TYR A 228 4.96 3.81 -1.35
C TYR A 228 5.44 2.39 -1.04
N LEU A 229 6.70 2.10 -1.36
CA LEU A 229 7.26 0.76 -1.23
C LEU A 229 8.66 0.83 -0.62
N ARG A 230 8.86 0.16 0.52
CA ARG A 230 10.17 0.02 1.20
C ARG A 230 10.83 1.38 1.54
N GLY A 231 10.06 2.39 1.92
CA GLY A 231 10.58 3.73 2.22
C GLY A 231 10.71 4.64 1.00
N LEU A 232 10.36 4.14 -0.19
CA LEU A 232 10.50 4.87 -1.45
C LEU A 232 9.14 5.29 -1.96
N LEU A 233 9.03 6.54 -2.39
CA LEU A 233 7.84 7.07 -3.03
C LEU A 233 8.03 7.09 -4.54
N TYR A 234 7.28 6.24 -5.22
CA TYR A 234 7.21 6.23 -6.68
C TYR A 234 6.06 7.11 -7.11
N VAL A 235 6.38 8.18 -7.83
CA VAL A 235 5.39 9.13 -8.31
C VAL A 235 5.32 9.02 -9.83
N PRO A 236 4.11 8.89 -10.43
CA PRO A 236 3.97 8.94 -11.87
C PRO A 236 4.45 10.31 -12.37
N TYR A 237 5.21 10.27 -13.46
CA TYR A 237 5.67 11.41 -14.21
C TYR A 237 5.21 11.28 -15.66
N ARG A 238 5.20 12.40 -16.41
CA ARG A 238 4.67 12.52 -17.77
C ARG A 238 4.90 11.26 -18.63
N ASN A 239 3.89 10.89 -19.43
CA ASN A 239 3.87 9.71 -20.32
C ASN A 239 3.96 8.34 -19.62
N ASN A 240 3.27 8.14 -18.48
CA ASN A 240 3.32 6.89 -17.70
C ASN A 240 4.73 6.46 -17.27
N SER A 241 5.69 7.39 -17.20
CA SER A 241 6.99 7.15 -16.58
C SER A 241 6.85 7.29 -15.05
N TYR A 242 7.80 6.74 -14.28
CA TYR A 242 7.82 6.91 -12.82
C TYR A 242 9.11 7.60 -12.42
N HIS A 243 9.01 8.62 -11.56
CA HIS A 243 10.15 9.15 -10.84
C HIS A 243 10.22 8.53 -9.44
N GLU A 244 11.35 7.88 -9.18
CA GLU A 244 11.72 7.40 -7.86
C GLU A 244 12.16 8.59 -7.00
N ASN A 245 11.44 8.83 -5.91
CA ASN A 245 11.83 9.80 -4.90
C ASN A 245 12.14 9.05 -3.61
N ASN A 246 13.42 9.03 -3.26
CA ASN A 246 13.87 8.46 -2.00
C ASN A 246 13.52 9.45 -0.88
N PHE A 247 12.83 8.95 0.15
CA PHE A 247 12.56 9.72 1.35
C PHE A 247 13.21 9.03 2.52
N VAL A 248 14.02 9.79 3.26
CA VAL A 248 14.60 9.31 4.51
C VAL A 248 13.91 10.01 5.67
N GLU A 249 13.44 9.21 6.61
CA GLU A 249 12.91 9.67 7.88
C GLU A 249 14.04 10.32 8.70
N ARG A 250 13.83 11.55 9.16
CA ARG A 250 14.73 12.30 10.04
C ARG A 250 14.32 12.23 11.50
#